data_AF-A0A2N5ZIM1-F1
#
_entry.id   AF-A0A2N5ZIM1-F1
#
_cell.length_a   1.000
_cell.length_b   1.000
_cell.length_c   1.000
_cell.angle_alpha   90.00
_cell.angle_beta   90.00
_cell.angle_gamma   90.00
#
_symmetry.space_group_name_H-M   'P 1'
#
loop_
_entity.id
_entity.type
_entity.pdbx_description
1 polymer ?
#
loop_
_entity_poly.entity_id
_entity_poly.type
_entity_poly.pdbx_seq_one_letter_code
_entity_poly.pdbx_strand_id
1 'polypeptide(L)' 'MKYFESDRLIFRDWEKSDLELFINMNKDSDVMKYFPNKLTSEESINFYQKIVDEFKKEGFG' A
#
# COMPACT_ATOMS: atom_id res chain seq x y z
N MET A 1 2.70 12.78 -5.58
CA MET A 1 1.52 13.64 -5.79
C MET A 1 0.60 13.54 -4.59
N LYS A 2 -0.14 14.60 -4.26
CA LYS A 2 -1.23 14.55 -3.27
C LYS A 2 -2.55 14.68 -4.03
N TYR A 3 -3.49 13.77 -3.78
CA TYR A 3 -4.76 13.71 -4.49
C TYR A 3 -5.89 14.40 -3.71
N PHE A 4 -5.94 14.16 -2.40
CA PHE A 4 -6.93 14.76 -1.51
C PHE A 4 -6.37 14.89 -0.09
N GLU A 5 -6.80 15.94 0.60
CA GLU A 5 -6.35 16.30 1.94
C GLU A 5 -7.56 16.75 2.76
N SER A 6 -7.55 16.39 4.04
CA SER A 6 -8.51 16.81 5.05
C SER A 6 -7.73 17.31 6.26
N ASP A 7 -8.43 17.84 7.27
CA ASP A 7 -7.81 18.37 8.49
C ASP A 7 -6.85 17.38 9.21
N ARG A 8 -7.01 16.07 8.98
CA ARG A 8 -6.23 15.03 9.67
C ARG A 8 -5.49 14.05 8.76
N LEU A 9 -5.86 13.96 7.48
CA LEU A 9 -5.38 12.92 6.58
C LEU A 9 -5.03 13.47 5.21
N ILE A 10 -3.97 12.91 4.63
CA ILE A 10 -3.58 13.09 3.24
C ILE A 10 -3.64 11.77 2.49
N PHE A 11 -4.07 11.84 1.25
CA PHE A 11 -3.92 10.77 0.27
C PHE A 11 -2.93 11.22 -0.78
N ARG A 12 -1.83 10.48 -0.85
CA ARG A 12 -0.67 10.81 -1.67
C ARG A 12 -0.14 9.56 -2.35
N ASP A 13 0.72 9.77 -3.34
CA ASP A 13 1.53 8.70 -3.91
C ASP A 13 2.28 7.96 -2.81
N TRP A 14 2.47 6.69 -3.08
CA TRP A 14 3.35 5.82 -2.32
C TRP A 14 4.80 6.30 -2.43
N GLU A 15 5.50 6.29 -1.30
CA GLU A 15 6.92 6.55 -1.20
C GLU A 15 7.66 5.27 -0.79
N LYS A 16 8.96 5.19 -1.05
CA LYS A 16 9.74 3.99 -0.72
C LYS A 16 9.76 3.70 0.78
N SER A 17 9.70 4.73 1.63
CA SER A 17 9.64 4.58 3.09
C SER A 17 8.36 3.90 3.58
N ASP A 18 7.28 3.95 2.79
CA ASP A 18 6.01 3.33 3.18
C ASP A 18 6.05 1.80 3.03
N LEU A 19 6.98 1.26 2.21
CA LEU A 19 7.02 -0.15 1.86
C LEU A 19 7.25 -1.05 3.09
N GLU A 20 8.14 -0.68 3.99
CA GLU A 20 8.41 -1.49 5.19
C GLU A 20 7.20 -1.54 6.11
N LEU A 21 6.53 -0.40 6.31
CA LEU A 21 5.29 -0.31 7.09
C LEU A 21 4.19 -1.16 6.46
N PHE A 22 4.04 -1.10 5.13
CA PHE A 22 3.06 -1.88 4.39
C PHE A 22 3.32 -3.39 4.47
N ILE A 23 4.58 -3.83 4.36
CA ILE A 23 4.96 -5.23 4.53
C ILE A 23 4.56 -5.72 5.92
N ASN A 24 4.82 -4.92 6.96
CA ASN A 24 4.49 -5.29 8.33
C ASN A 24 2.96 -5.39 8.54
N MET A 25 2.20 -4.45 7.99
CA MET A 25 0.73 -4.51 8.04
C MET A 25 0.17 -5.76 7.34
N ASN A 26 0.70 -6.12 6.17
CA ASN A 26 0.22 -7.30 5.45
C ASN A 26 0.65 -8.64 6.07
N LYS A 27 1.55 -8.62 7.04
CA LYS A 27 1.92 -9.78 7.88
C LYS A 27 1.15 -9.85 9.19
N ASP A 28 0.42 -8.80 9.54
CA ASP A 28 -0.33 -8.73 10.78
C ASP A 28 -1.63 -9.55 10.66
N SER A 29 -1.89 -10.41 11.64
CA SER A 29 -3.06 -11.30 11.62
C SER A 29 -4.38 -10.58 11.87
N ASP A 30 -4.37 -9.47 12.60
CA ASP A 30 -5.56 -8.68 12.88
C ASP A 30 -5.94 -7.84 11.65
N VAL A 31 -4.94 -7.27 10.96
CA VAL A 31 -5.14 -6.57 9.68
C VAL A 31 -5.66 -7.54 8.61
N MET A 32 -5.05 -8.72 8.51
CA MET A 32 -5.37 -9.68 7.45
C MET A 32 -6.49 -10.67 7.83
N LYS A 33 -7.16 -10.49 8.96
CA LYS A 33 -8.15 -11.42 9.53
C LYS A 33 -9.26 -11.84 8.56
N TYR A 34 -9.65 -10.94 7.67
CA TYR A 34 -10.74 -11.16 6.71
C TYR A 34 -10.25 -11.38 5.28
N PHE A 35 -8.93 -11.43 5.07
CA PHE A 35 -8.32 -11.79 3.80
C PHE A 35 -8.05 -13.29 3.75
N PRO A 36 -7.94 -13.90 2.55
CA PRO A 36 -7.70 -15.34 2.43
C PRO A 36 -6.42 -15.80 3.14
N ASN A 37 -5.36 -14.99 3.11
CA ASN A 37 -4.08 -15.25 3.74
C ASN A 37 -3.38 -13.93 4.08
N LYS A 38 -2.45 -14.01 5.04
CA LYS A 38 -1.39 -12.99 5.21
C LYS A 38 -0.45 -13.00 4.02
N LEU A 39 0.17 -11.86 3.74
CA LEU A 39 1.20 -11.80 2.69
C LEU A 39 2.59 -11.98 3.28
N THR A 40 3.45 -12.64 2.53
CA THR A 40 4.90 -12.63 2.74
C THR A 40 5.48 -11.25 2.38
N SER A 41 6.75 -11.02 2.73
CA SER A 41 7.45 -9.79 2.30
C SER A 41 7.44 -9.65 0.78
N GLU A 42 7.71 -10.74 0.06
CA GLU A 42 7.84 -10.74 -1.39
C GLU A 42 6.48 -10.47 -2.07
N GLU A 43 5.41 -11.11 -1.61
CA GLU A 43 4.05 -10.83 -2.08
C GLU A 43 3.65 -9.37 -1.82
N SER A 44 4.02 -8.82 -0.66
CA SER A 44 3.76 -7.41 -0.33
C SER A 44 4.55 -6.45 -1.22
N ILE A 45 5.81 -6.75 -1.54
CA ILE A 45 6.63 -5.97 -2.48
C ILE A 45 6.04 -6.02 -3.88
N ASN A 46 5.64 -7.20 -4.35
CA ASN A 46 4.99 -7.36 -5.65
C ASN A 46 3.66 -6.61 -5.71
N PHE A 47 2.90 -6.60 -4.63
CA PHE A 47 1.65 -5.85 -4.56
C PHE A 47 1.89 -4.34 -4.56
N TYR A 48 2.85 -3.85 -3.77
CA TYR A 48 3.28 -2.45 -3.79
C TYR A 48 3.69 -2.00 -5.20
N GLN A 49 4.48 -2.81 -5.90
CA GLN A 49 4.95 -2.48 -7.24
C GLN A 49 3.79 -2.35 -8.23
N LYS A 50 2.78 -3.25 -8.15
CA LYS A 50 1.55 -3.14 -8.96
C LYS A 50 0.82 -1.83 -8.71
N ILE A 51 0.63 -1.45 -7.45
CA ILE A 51 -0.04 -0.19 -7.08
C ILE A 51 0.72 1.00 -7.68
N VAL A 52 2.03 1.06 -7.48
CA VAL A 52 2.88 2.15 -8.01
C VAL A 52 2.81 2.22 -9.54
N ASP A 53 2.82 1.08 -10.24
CA ASP A 53 2.77 1.06 -11.69
C ASP A 53 1.38 1.40 -12.24
N GLU A 54 0.31 1.02 -11.55
CA GLU A 54 -1.06 1.45 -11.86
C GLU A 54 -1.20 2.97 -11.73
N PHE A 55 -0.72 3.57 -10.63
CA PHE A 55 -0.73 5.03 -10.48
C PHE A 55 0.05 5.74 -11.59
N LYS A 56 1.21 5.21 -12.01
CA LYS A 56 1.98 5.79 -13.13
C LYS A 56 1.25 5.68 -14.47
N LYS A 57 0.52 4.59 -14.68
CA LYS A 57 -0.16 4.29 -15.95
C LYS A 57 -1.47 5.04 -16.09
N GLU A 58 -2.30 5.01 -15.05
CA GLU A 58 -3.67 5.53 -15.09
C GLU A 58 -3.77 6.94 -14.49
N GLY A 59 -2.80 7.36 -13.68
CA GLY A 59 -2.80 8.66 -12.99
C GLY A 59 -3.67 8.70 -11.73
N PHE A 60 -4.39 7.62 -11.43
CA PHE A 60 -5.25 7.44 -10.26
C PHE A 60 -5.27 5.96 -9.82
N GLY A 61 -5.74 5.71 -8.59
CA GLY A 61 -5.79 4.39 -7.94
C GLY A 61 -6.45 4.49 -6.58
#